data_AF-A0A7C1Y2P9-F1
#
_entry.id   AF-A0A7C1Y2P9-F1
#
_cell.length_a   1.000
_cell.length_b   1.000
_cell.length_c   1.000
_cell.angle_alpha   90.00
_cell.angle_beta   90.00
_cell.angle_gamma   90.00
#
_symmetry.space_group_name_H-M   'P 1'
#
loop_
_entity.id
_entity.type
_entity.pdbx_description
1 polymer ?
#
loop_
_entity_poly.entity_id
_entity_poly.type
_entity_poly.pdbx_seq_one_letter_code
_entity_poly.pdbx_strand_id
1 'polypeptide(L)'
;PSLMMFGPNDADSPHSAQSLKWKIKKKSNDQLRQEFIDATVPQAEFLGITLPDPDLKWNEERGHYDYGEIDWEEFGNVIKGNGPCNKQRIAAHIKAHEDGAWVREAAAAYAEKQQNKDVA
;
A
#
# COMPACT_ATOMS: atom_id res chain seq x y z
N PRO A 1 3.13 4.98 -9.59
CA PRO A 1 3.18 4.17 -8.35
C PRO A 1 2.08 4.47 -7.31
N SER A 2 1.84 5.73 -6.92
CA SER A 2 0.88 6.06 -5.84
C SER A 2 -0.55 5.58 -6.12
N LEU A 3 -1.01 5.66 -7.38
CA LEU A 3 -2.34 5.16 -7.79
C LEU A 3 -2.47 3.63 -7.68
N MET A 4 -1.36 2.90 -7.81
CA MET A 4 -1.33 1.44 -7.68
C MET A 4 -1.46 0.98 -6.21
N MET A 5 -1.29 1.89 -5.24
CA MET A 5 -1.44 1.58 -3.81
C MET A 5 -2.88 1.20 -3.45
N PHE A 6 -3.86 1.66 -4.23
CA PHE A 6 -5.26 1.28 -4.07
C PHE A 6 -5.55 -0.14 -4.56
N GLY A 7 -4.58 -0.83 -5.18
CA GLY A 7 -4.72 -2.20 -5.66
C GLY A 7 -5.24 -2.28 -7.10
N PRO A 8 -5.52 -3.52 -7.58
CA PRO A 8 -5.97 -3.77 -8.94
C PRO A 8 -7.36 -3.18 -9.19
N ASN A 9 -7.74 -3.11 -10.46
CA ASN A 9 -9.11 -2.80 -10.88
C ASN A 9 -10.12 -3.68 -10.16
N ASP A 10 -11.34 -3.16 -9.97
CA ASP A 10 -12.39 -3.89 -9.28
C ASP A 10 -12.76 -5.21 -10.00
N ALA A 11 -12.66 -5.23 -11.34
CA ALA A 11 -12.88 -6.42 -12.17
C ALA A 11 -11.86 -7.53 -11.92
N ASP A 12 -10.61 -7.17 -11.58
CA ASP A 12 -9.49 -8.09 -11.39
C ASP A 12 -9.18 -8.33 -9.91
N SER A 13 -10.08 -7.92 -9.01
CA SER A 13 -9.90 -8.04 -7.57
C SER A 13 -10.67 -9.24 -7.00
N PRO A 14 -10.07 -10.46 -6.92
CA PRO A 14 -10.76 -11.68 -6.49
C PRO A 14 -11.35 -11.60 -5.07
N HIS A 15 -10.78 -10.78 -4.20
CA HIS A 15 -11.23 -10.62 -2.81
C HIS A 15 -12.27 -9.51 -2.60
N SER A 16 -12.59 -8.70 -3.63
CA SER A 16 -13.44 -7.51 -3.46
C SER A 16 -14.89 -7.86 -3.13
N ALA A 17 -15.48 -8.87 -3.79
CA ALA A 17 -16.87 -9.27 -3.54
C ALA A 17 -17.11 -9.75 -2.09
N GLN A 18 -16.19 -10.56 -1.56
CA GLN A 18 -16.28 -11.09 -0.19
C GLN A 18 -15.99 -9.99 0.86
N SER A 19 -14.98 -9.16 0.61
CA SER A 19 -14.60 -8.08 1.52
C SER A 19 -15.68 -6.98 1.60
N LEU A 20 -16.37 -6.69 0.49
CA LEU A 20 -17.52 -5.79 0.47
C LEU A 20 -18.71 -6.39 1.24
N LYS A 21 -19.01 -7.67 1.02
CA LYS A 21 -20.12 -8.36 1.69
C LYS A 21 -19.96 -8.39 3.21
N TRP A 22 -18.74 -8.53 3.70
CA TRP A 22 -18.42 -8.51 5.13
C TRP A 22 -18.12 -7.11 5.68
N LYS A 23 -18.25 -6.07 4.85
CA LYS A 23 -17.94 -4.67 5.20
C LYS A 23 -16.50 -4.45 5.72
N ILE A 24 -15.58 -5.36 5.36
CA ILE A 24 -14.14 -5.17 5.56
C ILE A 24 -13.66 -4.04 4.63
N LYS A 25 -14.18 -4.03 3.39
CA LYS A 25 -13.99 -2.97 2.42
C LYS A 25 -15.29 -2.18 2.30
N LYS A 26 -15.25 -0.86 2.51
CA LYS A 26 -16.45 0.00 2.44
C LYS A 26 -16.64 0.66 1.07
N LYS A 27 -15.54 0.88 0.33
CA LYS A 27 -15.49 1.49 -1.00
C LYS A 27 -14.59 0.66 -1.89
N SER A 28 -14.87 0.61 -3.18
CA SER A 28 -14.08 -0.19 -4.12
C SER A 28 -12.67 0.38 -4.33
N ASN A 29 -11.77 -0.36 -4.99
CA ASN A 29 -10.41 0.12 -5.23
C ASN A 29 -10.45 1.32 -6.17
N ASP A 30 -11.25 1.20 -7.24
CA ASP A 30 -11.37 2.22 -8.27
C ASP A 30 -12.07 3.47 -7.72
N GLN A 31 -13.05 3.30 -6.83
CA GLN A 31 -13.69 4.42 -6.15
C GLN A 31 -12.70 5.21 -5.27
N LEU A 32 -11.89 4.53 -4.46
CA LEU A 32 -10.89 5.20 -3.62
C LEU A 32 -9.81 5.87 -4.47
N ARG A 33 -9.43 5.24 -5.58
CA ARG A 33 -8.47 5.81 -6.53
C ARG A 33 -9.01 7.08 -7.18
N GLN A 34 -10.26 7.08 -7.62
CA GLN A 34 -10.91 8.26 -8.20
C GLN A 34 -10.98 9.41 -7.19
N GLU A 35 -11.46 9.13 -5.97
CA GLU A 35 -11.54 10.13 -4.89
C GLU A 35 -10.16 10.72 -4.57
N PHE A 36 -9.11 9.91 -4.60
CA PHE A 36 -7.74 10.37 -4.41
C PHE A 36 -7.28 11.30 -5.54
N ILE A 37 -7.55 10.97 -6.80
CA ILE A 37 -7.19 11.81 -7.95
C ILE A 37 -7.92 13.16 -7.83
N ASP A 38 -9.23 13.15 -7.63
CA ASP A 38 -10.03 14.36 -7.56
C ASP A 38 -9.58 15.29 -6.41
N ALA A 39 -9.14 14.72 -5.29
CA ALA A 39 -8.61 15.49 -4.17
C ALA A 39 -7.18 15.99 -4.42
N THR A 40 -6.36 15.25 -5.17
CA THR A 40 -4.92 15.51 -5.31
C THR A 40 -4.60 16.44 -6.48
N VAL A 41 -5.35 16.39 -7.58
CA VAL A 41 -5.09 17.27 -8.75
C VAL A 41 -5.15 18.75 -8.36
N PRO A 42 -6.17 19.26 -7.63
CA PRO A 42 -6.20 20.66 -7.20
C PRO A 42 -5.03 21.02 -6.26
N GLN A 43 -4.53 20.06 -5.47
CA GLN A 43 -3.36 20.29 -4.62
C GLN A 43 -2.09 20.43 -5.45
N ALA A 44 -1.93 19.63 -6.52
CA ALA A 44 -0.82 19.74 -7.45
C ALA A 44 -0.85 21.08 -8.20
N GLU A 45 -2.03 21.51 -8.67
CA GLU A 45 -2.24 22.81 -9.29
C GLU A 45 -1.89 23.97 -8.35
N PHE A 46 -2.34 23.90 -7.10
CA PHE A 46 -2.01 24.89 -6.07
C PHE A 46 -0.49 25.00 -5.83
N LEU A 47 0.22 23.87 -5.89
CA LEU A 47 1.67 23.81 -5.74
C LEU A 47 2.44 24.14 -7.05
N GLY A 48 1.73 24.33 -8.17
CA GLY A 48 2.35 24.54 -9.48
C GLY A 48 3.09 23.31 -10.02
N ILE A 49 2.70 22.10 -9.60
CA ILE A 49 3.30 20.83 -10.02
C ILE A 49 2.50 20.24 -11.16
N THR A 50 3.17 19.82 -12.23
CA THR A 50 2.56 19.07 -13.32
C THR A 50 2.56 17.58 -13.01
N LEU A 51 1.40 16.94 -13.10
CA LEU A 51 1.27 15.49 -12.95
C LEU A 51 1.67 14.78 -14.26
N PRO A 52 2.41 13.66 -14.19
CA PRO A 52 2.93 12.96 -15.36
C PRO A 52 1.87 12.04 -15.99
N ASP A 53 0.75 12.62 -16.42
CA ASP A 53 -0.33 11.90 -17.12
C ASP A 53 -0.90 12.79 -18.23
N PRO A 54 -0.65 12.46 -19.53
CA PRO A 54 -1.14 13.26 -20.65
C PRO A 54 -2.65 13.17 -20.86
N ASP A 55 -3.30 12.12 -20.37
CA ASP A 55 -4.74 11.90 -20.52
C ASP A 55 -5.54 12.54 -19.38
N LEU A 56 -4.85 13.09 -18.37
CA LEU A 56 -5.45 13.71 -17.21
C LEU A 56 -6.24 14.97 -17.59
N LYS A 57 -7.56 14.93 -17.42
CA LYS A 57 -8.44 16.08 -17.71
C LYS A 57 -9.67 16.09 -16.82
N TRP A 58 -10.12 17.28 -16.47
CA TRP A 58 -11.41 17.43 -15.80
C TRP A 58 -12.56 17.07 -16.75
N ASN A 59 -13.47 16.20 -16.30
CA ASN A 59 -14.67 15.83 -17.03
C ASN A 59 -15.90 16.42 -16.33
N GLU A 60 -16.46 17.49 -16.91
CA GLU A 60 -17.63 18.18 -16.35
C GLU A 60 -18.89 17.30 -16.28
N GLU A 61 -19.08 16.38 -17.22
CA GLU A 61 -20.26 15.50 -17.25
C GLU A 61 -20.22 14.47 -16.12
N ARG A 62 -19.02 13.97 -15.78
CA ARG A 62 -18.82 13.00 -14.71
C ARG A 62 -18.61 13.65 -13.34
N GLY A 63 -18.18 14.92 -13.30
CA GLY A 63 -17.75 15.59 -12.07
C GLY A 63 -16.49 14.99 -11.46
N HIS A 64 -15.62 14.43 -12.30
CA HIS A 64 -14.41 13.69 -11.92
C HIS A 64 -13.29 13.96 -12.93
N TYR A 65 -12.04 13.74 -12.53
CA TYR A 65 -10.93 13.70 -13.48
C TYR A 65 -10.90 12.36 -14.23
N ASP A 66 -10.85 12.42 -15.56
CA ASP A 66 -10.42 11.29 -16.39
C ASP A 66 -8.88 11.20 -16.28
N TYR A 67 -8.35 9.98 -16.20
CA TYR A 67 -6.92 9.70 -16.05
C TYR A 67 -6.50 8.52 -16.96
N GLY A 68 -5.22 8.48 -17.30
CA GLY A 68 -4.65 7.47 -18.19
C GLY A 68 -4.62 6.06 -17.59
N GLU A 69 -4.35 5.08 -18.45
CA GLU A 69 -4.24 3.68 -18.02
C GLU A 69 -3.02 3.47 -17.12
N ILE A 70 -3.22 2.70 -16.04
CA ILE A 70 -2.15 2.32 -15.12
C ILE A 70 -1.39 1.14 -15.72
N ASP A 71 -0.07 1.16 -15.60
CA ASP A 71 0.78 0.03 -15.97
C ASP A 71 0.55 -1.17 -15.00
N TRP A 72 -0.41 -2.02 -15.36
CA TRP A 72 -0.77 -3.20 -14.59
C TRP A 72 0.30 -4.31 -14.66
N GLU A 73 1.16 -4.30 -15.70
CA GLU A 73 2.28 -5.22 -15.80
C GLU A 73 3.35 -4.86 -14.76
N GLU A 74 3.74 -3.57 -14.67
CA GLU A 74 4.63 -3.06 -13.62
C GLU A 74 4.06 -3.40 -12.24
N PHE A 75 2.77 -3.11 -12.00
CA PHE A 75 2.11 -3.43 -10.75
C PHE A 75 2.25 -4.92 -10.41
N GLY A 76 1.93 -5.80 -11.35
CA GLY A 76 2.04 -7.26 -11.21
C GLY A 76 3.47 -7.73 -10.90
N ASN A 77 4.48 -7.11 -11.52
CA ASN A 77 5.89 -7.42 -11.26
C ASN A 77 6.34 -6.97 -9.86
N VAL A 78 5.93 -5.77 -9.44
CA VAL A 78 6.28 -5.22 -8.12
C VAL A 78 5.69 -6.07 -7.00
N ILE A 79 4.40 -6.46 -7.09
CA ILE A 79 3.76 -7.28 -6.05
C ILE A 79 4.36 -8.69 -5.94
N LYS A 80 4.86 -9.25 -7.06
CA LYS A 80 5.53 -10.56 -7.10
C LYS A 80 6.96 -10.53 -6.56
N GLY A 81 7.46 -9.37 -6.11
CA GLY A 81 8.81 -9.25 -5.57
C GLY A 81 9.89 -8.87 -6.60
N ASN A 82 9.50 -8.53 -7.83
CA ASN A 82 10.41 -8.16 -8.91
C ASN A 82 10.46 -6.64 -9.16
N GLY A 83 10.01 -5.83 -8.20
CA GLY A 83 10.16 -4.39 -8.25
C GLY A 83 11.55 -3.90 -7.84
N PRO A 84 11.80 -2.58 -7.94
CA PRO A 84 13.15 -2.01 -7.85
C PRO A 84 13.84 -2.22 -6.50
N CYS A 85 13.06 -2.31 -5.41
CA CYS A 85 13.58 -2.35 -4.05
C CYS A 85 13.14 -3.59 -3.24
N ASN A 86 12.39 -4.53 -3.83
CA ASN A 86 11.78 -5.63 -3.08
C ASN A 86 12.82 -6.50 -2.37
N LYS A 87 13.87 -6.91 -3.10
CA LYS A 87 14.96 -7.72 -2.55
C LYS A 87 15.69 -7.00 -1.43
N GLN A 88 15.98 -5.70 -1.60
CA GLN A 88 16.66 -4.87 -0.61
C GLN A 88 15.81 -4.70 0.65
N ARG A 89 14.49 -4.50 0.51
CA ARG A 89 13.55 -4.34 1.64
C ARG A 89 13.47 -5.62 2.47
N ILE A 90 13.33 -6.77 1.82
CA ILE A 90 13.27 -8.06 2.51
C ILE A 90 14.61 -8.40 3.16
N ALA A 91 15.73 -8.21 2.45
CA ALA A 91 17.06 -8.44 3.01
C ALA A 91 17.33 -7.56 4.24
N ALA A 92 16.95 -6.28 4.20
CA ALA A 92 17.10 -5.38 5.35
C ALA A 92 16.24 -5.85 6.55
N HIS A 93 15.01 -6.31 6.30
CA HIS A 93 14.14 -6.83 7.35
C HIS A 93 14.69 -8.12 7.97
N ILE A 94 15.10 -9.08 7.13
CA ILE A 94 15.72 -10.34 7.56
C ILE A 94 16.96 -10.05 8.39
N LYS A 95 17.88 -9.21 7.88
CA LYS A 95 19.10 -8.84 8.59
C LYS A 95 18.81 -8.21 9.96
N ALA A 96 17.89 -7.25 10.04
CA ALA A 96 17.51 -6.64 11.32
C ALA A 96 16.90 -7.67 12.29
N HIS A 97 16.12 -8.62 11.77
CA HIS A 97 15.56 -9.70 12.56
C HIS A 97 16.64 -10.66 13.08
N GLU A 98 17.54 -11.11 12.21
CA GLU A 98 18.63 -12.04 12.55
C GLU A 98 19.64 -11.39 13.49
N ASP A 99 20.17 -10.20 13.16
CA ASP A 99 21.12 -9.47 13.98
C ASP A 99 20.55 -9.12 15.36
N GLY A 100 19.23 -8.90 15.45
CA GLY A 100 18.50 -8.62 16.68
C GLY A 100 18.08 -9.86 17.49
N ALA A 101 18.42 -11.08 17.07
CA ALA A 101 17.98 -12.32 17.74
C ALA A 101 18.40 -12.37 19.20
N TRP A 102 19.67 -12.04 19.49
CA TRP A 102 20.20 -12.06 20.85
C TRP A 102 19.46 -11.10 21.80
N VAL A 103 18.96 -9.97 21.30
CA VAL A 103 18.18 -9.02 22.11
C VAL A 103 16.85 -9.65 22.53
N ARG A 104 16.18 -10.34 21.59
CA ARG A 104 14.92 -11.02 21.86
C ARG A 104 15.12 -12.17 22.86
N GLU A 105 16.19 -12.94 22.68
CA GLU A 105 16.58 -14.01 23.60
C GLU A 105 16.91 -13.48 25.00
N ALA A 106 17.69 -12.40 25.09
CA ALA A 106 18.03 -11.75 26.35
C ALA A 106 16.78 -11.21 27.06
N ALA A 107 15.87 -10.57 26.33
CA ALA A 107 14.61 -10.08 26.87
C ALA A 107 13.72 -11.22 27.40
N ALA A 108 13.61 -12.32 26.66
CA ALA A 108 12.86 -13.50 27.07
C ALA A 108 13.44 -14.14 28.35
N ALA A 109 14.77 -14.36 28.38
CA ALA A 109 15.45 -14.93 29.54
C ALA A 109 15.37 -14.03 30.78
N TYR A 110 15.38 -12.70 30.60
CA TYR A 110 15.17 -11.76 31.68
C TYR A 110 13.74 -11.82 32.22
N ALA A 111 12.74 -11.84 31.34
CA ALA A 111 11.33 -11.93 31.73
C ALA A 111 11.04 -13.21 32.53
N GLU A 112 11.59 -14.35 32.11
CA GLU A 112 11.48 -15.63 32.83
C GLU A 112 12.07 -15.53 34.25
N LYS A 113 13.25 -14.90 34.40
CA LYS A 113 13.86 -14.69 35.73
C LYS A 113 13.00 -13.81 36.63
N GLN A 114 12.35 -12.78 36.10
CA GLN A 114 11.47 -11.92 36.90
C GLN A 114 10.21 -12.67 37.33
N GLN A 115 9.58 -13.41 36.42
CA GLN A 115 8.43 -14.26 36.77
C GLN A 115 8.76 -15.28 37.87
N ASN A 116 9.92 -15.91 37.80
CA ASN A 116 10.35 -16.87 38.82
C ASN A 116 10.67 -16.21 40.18
N LYS A 117 10.99 -14.91 40.20
CA LYS A 117 11.16 -14.16 41.46
C LYS A 117 9.83 -13.72 42.07
N ASP A 118 8.85 -13.38 41.24
CA ASP A 118 7.53 -12.93 41.71
C ASP A 118 6.64 -14.09 42.20
N VAL A 119 6.94 -15.33 41.81
CA VAL A 119 6.23 -16.55 42.22
C VAL A 119 6.83 -17.18 43.50
N ALA A 120 8.05 -16.80 43.88
CA ALA A 120 8.76 -17.30 45.08
C ALA A 120 8.49 -16.42 46.31
#